data_AF-A0A7S8EZD4-F1
#
_entry.id   AF-A0A7S8EZD4-F1
#
_cell.length_a   1.000
_cell.length_b   1.000
_cell.length_c   1.000
_cell.angle_alpha   90.00
_cell.angle_beta   90.00
_cell.angle_gamma   90.00
#
_symmetry.space_group_name_H-M   'P 1'
#
loop_
_entity.id
_entity.type
_entity.pdbx_description
1 polymer ?
#
loop_
_entity_poly.entity_id
_entity_poly.type
_entity_poly.pdbx_seq_one_letter_code
_entity_poly.pdbx_strand_id
1 'polypeptide(L)' 'MAAAQPPDDTLPKIEKHIAWVLAHPGMSAWLKDALRTSADRDPVDLLGDLAMLSLLLKAKSHAAINQQLGSPKTFAR' A
#
# COMPACT_ATOMS: atom_id res chain seq x y z
N MET A 1 6.40 4.92 42.96
CA MET A 1 5.97 3.75 42.16
C MET A 1 5.55 4.28 40.80
N ALA A 2 6.31 4.01 39.73
CA ALA A 2 5.90 4.39 38.38
C ALA A 2 4.75 3.46 37.97
N ALA A 3 3.61 4.01 37.57
CA ALA A 3 2.52 3.23 37.00
C ALA A 3 3.03 2.56 35.72
N ALA A 4 2.81 1.25 35.58
CA ALA A 4 3.13 0.53 34.36
C ALA A 4 2.36 1.18 33.20
N GLN A 5 3.07 1.58 32.14
CA GLN A 5 2.42 2.00 30.89
C GLN A 5 1.53 0.86 30.39
N PRO A 6 0.29 1.15 29.94
CA PRO A 6 -0.54 0.14 29.31
C PRO A 6 0.19 -0.45 28.09
N PRO A 7 -0.04 -1.73 27.76
CA PRO A 7 0.57 -2.36 26.60
C PRO A 7 0.26 -1.57 25.32
N ASP A 8 1.26 -1.41 24.46
CA ASP A 8 1.08 -0.75 23.17
C ASP A 8 0.38 -1.72 22.19
N ASP A 9 -0.94 -1.59 22.11
CA ASP A 9 -1.79 -2.42 21.24
C ASP A 9 -1.78 -1.97 19.76
N THR A 10 -0.90 -1.04 19.38
CA THR A 10 -0.86 -0.46 18.03
C THR A 10 -0.53 -1.50 16.96
N LEU A 11 0.53 -2.29 17.16
CA LEU A 11 0.97 -3.30 16.20
C LEU A 11 -0.10 -4.40 15.97
N PRO A 12 -0.67 -5.03 17.02
CA PRO A 12 -1.76 -6.01 16.85
C PRO A 12 -2.98 -5.45 16.11
N LYS A 13 -3.30 -4.16 16.29
CA LYS A 13 -4.40 -3.51 15.57
C LYS A 13 -4.10 -3.37 14.07
N ILE A 14 -2.86 -3.00 13.72
CA ILE A 14 -2.43 -2.90 12.32
C ILE A 14 -2.43 -4.28 11.65
N GLU A 15 -1.94 -5.31 12.34
CA GLU A 15 -1.97 -6.70 11.83
C GLU A 15 -3.39 -7.18 11.53
N LYS A 16 -4.37 -6.84 12.39
CA LYS A 16 -5.80 -7.13 12.13
C LYS A 16 -6.31 -6.45 10.87
N HIS A 17 -5.90 -5.21 10.59
CA HIS A 17 -6.28 -4.52 9.36
C HIS A 17 -5.63 -5.17 8.13
N ILE A 18 -4.36 -5.55 8.21
CA ILE A 18 -3.68 -6.28 7.13
C ILE A 18 -4.39 -7.60 6.84
N ALA A 19 -4.72 -8.37 7.89
CA ALA A 19 -5.47 -9.63 7.75
C ALA A 19 -6.83 -9.41 7.06
N TRP A 20 -7.54 -8.34 7.40
CA TRP A 20 -8.79 -7.97 6.73
C TRP A 20 -8.60 -7.69 5.23
N VAL A 21 -7.55 -6.93 4.85
CA VAL A 21 -7.24 -6.65 3.43
C VAL A 21 -6.91 -7.93 2.67
N LEU A 22 -6.15 -8.85 3.28
CA LEU A 22 -5.80 -10.14 2.68
C LEU A 22 -7.05 -11.01 2.44
N ALA A 23 -8.00 -11.01 3.37
CA ALA A 23 -9.26 -11.76 3.25
C ALA A 23 -10.26 -11.11 2.27
N HIS A 24 -10.17 -9.81 2.01
CA HIS A 24 -11.17 -9.09 1.22
C HIS A 24 -11.13 -9.44 -0.27
N PRO A 25 -12.22 -9.93 -0.90
CA PRO A 25 -12.21 -10.41 -2.30
C PRO A 25 -11.98 -9.30 -3.33
N GLY A 26 -12.40 -8.07 -3.05
CA GLY A 26 -12.24 -6.93 -3.96
C GLY A 26 -10.84 -6.27 -3.97
N MET A 27 -9.90 -6.76 -3.16
CA MET A 27 -8.55 -6.20 -3.14
C MET A 27 -7.68 -6.85 -4.21
N SER A 28 -6.85 -6.05 -4.89
CA SER A 28 -6.03 -6.53 -6.00
C SER A 28 -5.03 -7.61 -5.54
N ALA A 29 -4.75 -8.58 -6.40
CA ALA A 29 -3.75 -9.62 -6.14
C ALA A 29 -2.38 -9.00 -5.82
N TRP A 30 -1.98 -7.97 -6.57
CA TRP A 30 -0.74 -7.25 -6.34
C TRP A 30 -0.63 -6.66 -4.93
N LEU A 31 -1.69 -6.03 -4.41
CA LEU A 31 -1.68 -5.48 -3.04
C LEU A 31 -1.56 -6.58 -1.99
N LYS A 32 -2.28 -7.69 -2.18
CA LYS A 32 -2.22 -8.82 -1.25
C LYS A 32 -0.85 -9.46 -1.22
N ASP A 33 -0.21 -9.61 -2.38
CA ASP A 33 1.12 -10.18 -2.46
C ASP A 33 2.18 -9.26 -1.86
N ALA A 34 2.07 -7.94 -2.05
CA ALA A 34 2.92 -6.96 -1.36
C ALA A 34 2.80 -7.07 0.17
N LEU A 35 1.59 -7.18 0.71
CA LEU A 35 1.37 -7.35 2.15
C LEU A 35 1.92 -8.67 2.68
N ARG A 36 1.73 -9.78 1.97
CA ARG A 36 2.27 -11.10 2.37
C ARG A 36 3.79 -11.10 2.39
N THR A 37 4.40 -10.57 1.33
CA THR A 37 5.87 -10.55 1.19
C THR A 37 6.55 -9.53 2.10
N SER A 38 5.79 -8.58 2.67
CA SER A 38 6.31 -7.66 3.68
C SER A 38 6.40 -8.24 5.09
N ALA A 39 5.73 -9.36 5.39
CA ALA A 39 5.62 -9.90 6.74
C ALA A 39 6.98 -10.27 7.37
N ASP A 40 7.92 -10.74 6.55
CA ASP A 40 9.24 -11.20 7.00
C ASP A 40 10.36 -10.16 6.76
N ARG A 41 10.01 -8.93 6.39
CA ARG A 41 10.98 -7.87 6.07
C ARG A 41 11.37 -7.06 7.30
N ASP A 42 12.63 -6.59 7.31
CA ASP A 42 13.07 -5.59 8.28
C ASP A 42 12.21 -4.31 8.16
N PRO A 43 11.65 -3.79 9.27
CA PRO A 43 10.76 -2.63 9.23
C PRO A 43 11.41 -1.34 8.72
N VAL A 44 12.72 -1.15 8.91
CA VAL A 44 13.45 0.04 8.46
C VAL A 44 13.60 0.00 6.95
N ASP A 45 14.04 -1.14 6.41
CA ASP A 45 14.15 -1.34 4.95
C ASP A 45 12.78 -1.29 4.27
N LEU A 46 11.76 -1.91 4.88
CA LEU A 46 10.39 -1.88 4.38
C LEU A 46 9.85 -0.45 4.28
N LEU A 47 10.12 0.40 5.27
CA LEU A 47 9.68 1.79 5.23
C LEU A 47 10.35 2.57 4.09
N GLY A 48 11.64 2.33 3.83
CA GLY A 48 12.36 2.90 2.71
C GLY A 48 11.78 2.47 1.35
N ASP A 49 11.55 1.17 1.18
CA ASP A 49 10.96 0.60 -0.03
C ASP A 49 9.55 1.14 -0.27
N LEU A 50 8.72 1.26 0.77
CA LEU A 50 7.36 1.81 0.67
C LEU A 50 7.37 3.29 0.26
N ALA A 51 8.31 4.08 0.77
CA ALA A 51 8.45 5.47 0.38
C ALA A 51 8.79 5.59 -1.12
N MET A 52 9.74 4.78 -1.60
CA MET A 52 10.14 4.75 -3.00
C MET A 52 9.01 4.26 -3.91
N LEU A 53 8.34 3.17 -3.52
CA LEU A 53 7.24 2.58 -4.27
C LEU A 53 6.07 3.57 -4.40
N SER A 54 5.71 4.23 -3.30
CA SER A 54 4.67 5.28 -3.27
C SER A 54 5.02 6.43 -4.22
N LEU A 55 6.26 6.93 -4.18
CA LEU A 55 6.73 8.00 -5.05
C LEU A 55 6.60 7.61 -6.54
N LEU A 56 7.17 6.47 -6.92
CA LEU A 56 7.24 6.02 -8.31
C LEU A 56 5.87 5.65 -8.88
N LEU A 57 5.08 4.85 -8.15
CA LEU A 57 3.78 4.38 -8.64
C LEU A 57 2.76 5.51 -8.71
N LYS A 58 2.79 6.47 -7.78
CA LYS A 58 1.94 7.67 -7.89
C LYS A 58 2.33 8.47 -9.12
N ALA A 59 3.61 8.81 -9.31
CA ALA A 59 4.04 9.58 -10.47
C ALA A 59 3.64 8.92 -11.79
N LYS A 60 3.92 7.61 -11.94
CA LYS A 60 3.52 6.82 -13.10
C LYS A 60 2.01 6.83 -13.33
N SER A 61 1.22 6.60 -12.28
CA SER A 61 -0.24 6.52 -12.41
C SER A 61 -0.84 7.87 -12.82
N HIS A 62 -0.38 8.97 -12.22
CA HIS A 62 -0.81 10.32 -12.63
C HIS A 62 -0.45 10.61 -14.09
N ALA A 63 0.78 10.31 -14.50
CA ALA A 63 1.20 10.50 -15.89
C ALA A 63 0.35 9.69 -16.87
N ALA A 64 0.06 8.42 -16.56
CA ALA A 64 -0.78 7.56 -17.38
C ALA A 64 -2.24 8.06 -17.46
N ILE A 65 -2.82 8.49 -16.33
CA ILE A 65 -4.17 9.07 -16.30
C ILE A 65 -4.21 10.36 -17.14
N ASN A 66 -3.25 11.26 -16.94
CA ASN A 66 -3.18 12.51 -17.70
C ASN A 66 -3.01 12.27 -19.20
N GLN A 67 -2.23 11.25 -19.59
CA GLN A 67 -2.09 10.85 -20.98
C GLN A 67 -3.43 10.37 -21.56
N GLN A 68 -4.18 9.55 -20.82
CA GLN A 68 -5.49 9.05 -21.26
C GLN A 68 -6.55 10.16 -21.36
N LEU A 69 -6.53 11.12 -20.42
CA LEU A 69 -7.46 12.25 -20.40
C LEU A 69 -7.09 13.33 -21.43
N GLY A 70 -5.79 13.54 -21.69
CA GLY A 70 -5.27 14.51 -22.65
C GLY A 70 -5.20 14.00 -24.09
N SER A 71 -5.36 12.69 -24.31
CA SER A 71 -5.49 12.13 -25.65
C SER A 71 -6.88 12.48 -26.21
N PRO A 72 -7.00 13.25 -27.31
CA PRO A 72 -8.29 13.42 -27.96
C PRO A 72 -8.81 12.02 -28.35
N LYS A 73 -10.04 11.69 -27.94
CA LYS A 73 -10.71 10.49 -28.45
C LYS A 73 -10.81 10.65 -29.96
N THR A 74 -9.90 10.03 -30.71
CA THR A 74 -9.98 9.95 -32.16
C THR A 74 -11.20 9.10 -32.50
N PHE A 75 -12.35 9.76 -32.61
CA PHE A 75 -13.47 9.23 -33.38
C PHE A 75 -13.06 9.38 -34.86
N ALA A 76 -12.31 8.40 -35.35
CA ALA A 76 -12.15 8.24 -36.79
C ALA A 76 -13.53 7.90 -37.37
N ARG A 77 -13.97 8.76 -38.28
CA ARG A 77 -15.18 8.65 -39.09
C ARG A 77 -15.12 7.47 -40.04
#